data_AF-A0A0B3BC02-F1
#
_entry.id   AF-A0A0B3BC02-F1
#
_cell.length_a   1.000
_cell.length_b   1.000
_cell.length_c   1.000
_cell.angle_alpha   90.00
_cell.angle_beta   90.00
_cell.angle_gamma   90.00
#
_symmetry.space_group_name_H-M   'P 1'
#
loop_
_entity.id
_entity.type
_entity.pdbx_description
1 polymer ?
#
loop_
_entity_poly.entity_id
_entity_poly.type
_entity_poly.pdbx_seq_one_letter_code
_entity_poly.pdbx_strand_id
1 'polypeptide(L)'
;MISNLGKTILQEMKEREKKGIEKGIKKGIEKGMERGIGVTVIKLLEKKFGNVPEEYVKKIDGANRETLMVIVDNIFEIDKIEDLDKFLK
;
A
#
# COMPACT_ATOMS: atom_id res chain seq x y z
N MET A 1 -5.20 -16.34 47.04
CA MET A 1 -3.93 -16.28 46.27
C MET A 1 -4.25 -16.64 44.82
N ILE A 2 -3.97 -15.76 43.85
CA ILE A 2 -4.06 -16.14 42.44
C ILE A 2 -2.97 -17.19 42.20
N SER A 3 -3.35 -18.38 41.72
CA SER A 3 -2.41 -19.46 41.41
C SER A 3 -1.40 -18.98 40.38
N ASN A 4 -0.18 -19.54 40.38
CA ASN A 4 0.83 -19.22 39.37
C ASN A 4 0.28 -19.38 37.93
N LEU A 5 -0.64 -20.33 37.73
CA LEU A 5 -1.36 -20.53 36.48
C LEU A 5 -2.17 -19.30 36.04
N GLY A 6 -2.88 -18.64 36.95
CA GLY A 6 -3.64 -17.42 36.63
C GLY A 6 -2.74 -16.24 36.22
N LYS A 7 -1.54 -16.15 36.81
CA LYS A 7 -0.55 -15.13 36.41
C LYS A 7 0.01 -15.41 35.01
N THR A 8 0.32 -16.67 34.69
CA THR A 8 0.80 -17.08 33.36
C THR A 8 -0.22 -16.79 32.28
N ILE A 9 -1.50 -17.18 32.47
CA ILE A 9 -2.56 -16.93 31.49
C ILE A 9 -2.74 -15.42 31.25
N LEU A 10 -2.73 -14.60 32.31
CA LEU A 10 -2.85 -13.16 32.17
C LEU A 10 -1.68 -12.53 31.39
N GLN A 11 -0.46 -13.03 31.59
CA GLN A 11 0.72 -12.60 30.82
C GLN A 11 0.59 -12.97 29.35
N GLU A 12 0.21 -14.22 29.04
CA GLU A 12 0.01 -14.67 27.66
C GLU A 12 -1.07 -13.85 26.93
N MET A 13 -2.17 -13.52 27.61
CA MET A 13 -3.23 -12.68 27.03
C MET A 13 -2.71 -11.28 26.67
N LYS A 14 -1.97 -10.65 27.59
CA LYS A 14 -1.36 -9.33 27.34
C LYS A 14 -0.37 -9.35 26.18
N GLU A 15 0.44 -10.42 26.08
CA GLU A 15 1.37 -10.57 24.96
C GLU A 15 0.65 -10.76 23.63
N ARG A 16 -0.42 -11.57 23.60
CA ARG A 16 -1.23 -11.78 22.40
C ARG A 16 -1.90 -10.48 21.95
N GLU A 17 -2.45 -9.71 22.89
CA GLU A 17 -3.04 -8.40 22.62
C GLU A 17 -2.00 -7.44 22.03
N LYS A 18 -0.83 -7.31 22.67
CA LYS A 18 0.27 -6.48 22.17
C LYS A 18 0.70 -6.89 20.75
N LYS A 19 0.89 -8.19 20.49
CA LYS A 19 1.23 -8.71 19.16
C LYS A 19 0.12 -8.45 18.14
N GLY A 20 -1.14 -8.52 18.55
CA GLY A 20 -2.30 -8.20 17.71
C GLY A 20 -2.30 -6.74 17.27
N ILE A 21 -2.13 -5.83 18.22
CA ILE A 21 -2.04 -4.38 17.97
C ILE A 21 -0.85 -4.06 17.06
N GLU A 22 0.34 -4.59 17.37
CA GLU A 22 1.55 -4.36 16.57
C GLU A 22 1.37 -4.82 15.12
N LYS A 23 0.82 -6.03 14.92
CA LYS A 23 0.50 -6.53 13.57
C LYS A 23 -0.54 -5.67 12.85
N GLY A 24 -1.56 -5.19 13.56
CA GLY A 24 -2.58 -4.31 13.01
C GLY A 24 -1.99 -2.98 12.53
N ILE A 25 -1.17 -2.33 13.37
CA ILE A 25 -0.49 -1.08 13.04
C ILE A 25 0.44 -1.28 11.84
N LYS A 26 1.29 -2.32 11.85
CA LYS A 26 2.22 -2.58 10.74
C LYS A 26 1.49 -2.77 9.41
N LYS A 27 0.45 -3.60 9.40
CA LYS A 27 -0.39 -3.80 8.19
C LYS A 27 -1.10 -2.53 7.75
N GLY A 28 -1.55 -1.71 8.69
CA GLY A 28 -2.21 -0.43 8.40
C GLY A 28 -1.26 0.57 7.74
N ILE A 29 -0.04 0.71 8.28
CA ILE A 29 1.00 1.58 7.72
C ILE A 29 1.39 1.11 6.32
N GLU A 30 1.64 -0.18 6.14
CA GLU A 30 2.03 -0.76 4.85
C GLU A 30 0.97 -0.49 3.77
N LYS A 31 -0.30 -0.81 4.05
CA LYS A 31 -1.41 -0.52 3.13
C LYS A 31 -1.61 0.97 2.88
N GLY A 32 -1.39 1.80 3.90
CA GLY A 32 -1.46 3.25 3.78
C GLY A 32 -0.38 3.80 2.84
N MET A 33 0.85 3.30 2.96
CA MET A 33 1.95 3.65 2.06
C MET A 33 1.67 3.20 0.62
N GLU A 34 1.21 1.97 0.40
CA GLU A 34 0.86 1.46 -0.94
C GLU A 34 -0.19 2.34 -1.63
N ARG A 35 -1.29 2.66 -0.94
CA ARG A 35 -2.32 3.56 -1.45
C ARG A 35 -1.79 4.96 -1.72
N GLY A 36 -0.92 5.47 -0.85
CA GLY A 36 -0.28 6.77 -1.03
C GLY A 36 0.58 6.84 -2.29
N ILE A 37 1.29 5.77 -2.63
CA ILE A 37 2.04 5.68 -3.89
C ILE A 37 1.08 5.71 -5.08
N GLY A 38 -0.02 4.94 -5.06
CA GLY A 38 -1.01 4.92 -6.15
C GLY A 38 -1.62 6.30 -6.43
N VAL A 39 -2.05 7.00 -5.37
CA VAL A 39 -2.54 8.38 -5.47
C VAL A 39 -1.48 9.33 -6.04
N THR A 40 -0.22 9.15 -5.64
CA THR A 40 0.89 9.97 -6.13
C THR A 40 1.14 9.73 -7.62
N VAL A 41 1.14 8.47 -8.06
CA VAL A 41 1.28 8.09 -9.47
C VAL A 41 0.18 8.75 -10.32
N ILE A 42 -1.09 8.63 -9.91
CA ILE A 42 -2.22 9.26 -10.62
C ILE A 42 -2.00 10.76 -10.74
N LYS A 43 -1.64 11.44 -9.65
CA LYS A 43 -1.44 12.90 -9.64
C LYS A 43 -0.28 13.35 -10.51
N LEU A 44 0.80 12.56 -10.59
CA LEU A 44 1.93 12.83 -11.48
C LEU A 44 1.53 12.67 -12.95
N LEU A 45 0.79 11.59 -13.27
CA LEU A 45 0.25 11.36 -14.61
C LEU A 45 -0.72 12.45 -15.02
N GLU A 46 -1.60 12.90 -14.10
CA GLU A 46 -2.51 14.01 -14.36
C GLU A 46 -1.75 15.31 -14.64
N LYS A 47 -0.64 15.54 -13.91
CA LYS A 47 0.21 16.71 -14.14
C LYS A 47 0.90 16.66 -15.50
N LYS A 48 1.27 15.47 -15.98
CA LYS A 48 1.99 15.25 -17.24
C LYS A 48 1.06 15.26 -18.46
N PHE A 49 -0.10 14.61 -18.36
CA PHE A 49 -0.99 14.33 -19.48
C PHE A 49 -2.34 15.05 -19.42
N GLY A 50 -2.68 15.70 -18.30
CA GLY A 50 -4.01 16.25 -18.07
C GLY A 50 -4.94 15.21 -17.48
N ASN A 51 -6.07 14.94 -18.11
CA ASN A 51 -7.02 13.98 -17.54
C ASN A 51 -6.55 12.54 -17.78
N VAL A 52 -6.39 11.74 -16.72
CA VAL A 52 -6.06 10.30 -16.85
C VAL A 52 -7.35 9.50 -17.09
N PRO A 53 -7.44 8.67 -18.14
CA PRO A 53 -8.62 7.84 -18.37
C PRO A 53 -8.91 6.90 -17.18
N GLU A 54 -10.20 6.73 -16.86
CA GLU A 54 -10.66 5.96 -15.69
C GLU A 54 -10.15 4.51 -15.69
N GLU A 55 -9.93 3.91 -16.86
CA GLU A 55 -9.34 2.58 -17.00
C GLU A 55 -7.95 2.50 -16.34
N TYR A 56 -7.07 3.47 -16.60
CA TYR A 56 -5.73 3.50 -16.02
C TYR A 56 -5.77 3.79 -14.53
N VAL A 57 -6.69 4.64 -14.08
CA VAL A 57 -6.91 4.89 -12.63
C VAL A 57 -7.24 3.58 -11.92
N LYS A 58 -8.16 2.78 -12.46
CA LYS A 58 -8.54 1.47 -11.88
C LYS A 58 -7.37 0.48 -11.90
N LYS A 59 -6.59 0.44 -12.98
CA LYS A 59 -5.39 -0.41 -13.07
C LYS A 59 -4.36 -0.01 -12.01
N ILE A 60 -4.13 1.29 -11.79
CA ILE A 60 -3.20 1.83 -10.79
C ILE A 60 -3.68 1.52 -9.37
N ASP A 61 -4.97 1.72 -9.07
CA ASP A 61 -5.55 1.40 -7.75
C ASP A 61 -5.47 -0.09 -7.41
N GLY A 62 -5.49 -0.95 -8.42
CA GLY A 62 -5.32 -2.41 -8.28
C GLY A 62 -3.87 -2.89 -8.32
N ALA A 63 -2.90 -2.02 -8.67
CA ALA A 63 -1.51 -2.40 -8.82
C ALA A 63 -0.82 -2.60 -7.47
N ASN A 64 0.15 -3.52 -7.43
CA ASN A 64 0.98 -3.71 -6.24
C ASN A 64 2.05 -2.61 -6.13
N ARG A 65 2.69 -2.53 -4.96
CA ARG A 65 3.74 -1.55 -4.68
C ARG A 65 4.86 -1.54 -5.71
N GLU A 66 5.33 -2.70 -6.15
CA GLU A 66 6.47 -2.83 -7.05
C GLU A 66 6.15 -2.23 -8.42
N THR A 67 4.99 -2.57 -8.98
CA THR A 67 4.50 -1.97 -10.23
C THR A 67 4.38 -0.45 -10.12
N LEU A 68 3.81 0.04 -9.03
CA LEU A 68 3.66 1.48 -8.81
C LEU A 68 5.02 2.20 -8.71
N MET A 69 6.00 1.61 -8.03
CA MET A 69 7.35 2.17 -7.92
C MET A 69 8.05 2.21 -9.28
N VAL A 70 7.90 1.18 -10.12
CA VAL A 70 8.45 1.19 -11.49
C VAL A 70 7.85 2.33 -12.30
N ILE A 71 6.54 2.60 -12.18
CA ILE A 71 5.90 3.74 -12.85
C ILE A 71 6.47 5.07 -12.35
N VAL A 72 6.69 5.20 -11.03
CA VAL A 72 7.32 6.41 -10.44
C VAL A 72 8.73 6.61 -11.01
N ASP A 73 9.55 5.55 -11.05
CA ASP A 73 10.94 5.61 -11.52
C ASP A 73 11.04 5.95 -13.01
N ASN A 74 10.01 5.63 -13.79
CA ASN A 74 9.97 5.84 -15.25
C ASN A 74 8.98 6.96 -15.66
N ILE A 75 8.53 7.81 -14.72
CA ILE A 75 7.44 8.76 -14.97
C ILE A 75 7.77 9.78 -16.06
N PHE A 76 9.05 10.09 -16.24
CA PHE A 76 9.52 11.07 -17.23
C PHE A 76 9.73 10.45 -18.62
N GLU A 77 9.91 9.13 -18.68
CA GLU A 77 10.15 8.31 -19.87
C GLU A 77 8.85 7.79 -20.51
N ILE A 78 7.72 7.89 -19.81
CA ILE A 78 6.39 7.56 -20.36
C ILE A 78 5.96 8.72 -21.26
N ASP A 79 5.89 8.57 -22.57
CA ASP A 79 5.61 9.68 -23.50
C ASP A 79 4.11 9.87 -23.76
N LYS A 80 3.32 8.81 -23.64
CA LYS A 80 1.86 8.80 -23.79
C LYS A 80 1.21 7.87 -22.77
N ILE A 81 -0.08 8.03 -22.52
CA ILE A 81 -0.76 7.27 -21.46
C ILE A 81 -0.74 5.75 -21.72
N GLU A 82 -0.77 5.33 -22.99
CA GLU A 82 -0.73 3.93 -23.40
C GLU A 82 0.61 3.26 -23.11
N ASP A 83 1.68 4.02 -22.87
CA ASP A 83 2.95 3.42 -22.42
C ASP A 83 2.84 2.77 -21.03
N LEU A 84 1.79 3.11 -20.25
CA LEU A 84 1.51 2.48 -18.97
C LEU A 84 1.16 0.99 -19.09
N ASP A 85 0.67 0.54 -20.25
CA ASP A 85 0.35 -0.88 -20.49
C ASP A 85 1.60 -1.78 -20.43
N LYS A 86 2.81 -1.20 -20.51
CA LYS A 86 4.07 -1.93 -20.31
C LYS A 86 4.26 -2.34 -18.84
N PHE A 87 3.62 -1.64 -17.90
CA PHE A 87 3.79 -1.82 -16.46
C PHE A 87 2.54 -2.40 -15.80
N LEU A 88 1.37 -1.96 -16.27
CA LEU A 88 0.06 -2.36 -15.76
C LEU A 88 -0.45 -3.54 -16.59
N LYS A 89 -0.58 -4.70 -15.96
CA LYS A 89 -1.17 -5.90 -16.57
C LYS A 89 -2.70 -5.83 -16.58
#